data_AF-A0A9D1NE45-F1
#
_entry.id   AF-A0A9D1NE45-F1
#
_cell.length_a   1.000
_cell.length_b   1.000
_cell.length_c   1.000
_cell.angle_alpha   90.00
_cell.angle_beta   90.00
_cell.angle_gamma   90.00
#
_symmetry.space_group_name_H-M   'P 1'
#
loop_
_entity.id
_entity.type
_entity.pdbx_description
1 polymer ?
#
loop_
_entity_poly.entity_id
_entity_poly.type
_entity_poly.pdbx_seq_one_letter_code
_entity_poly.pdbx_strand_id
1 'polypeptide(L)'
;MNFNCLIPELRVFDIEKSKNFYTKILGFNVAYSRKDFAMLVLGNCQIMLQQLTLPSRKGSWNVSEDMVYPLGRGINFQIILPDISKVYYSLKKFKVKIFIDLLVSDYQENDITNHVLEFLVQDPDGYLLRFQQDIEDWHFGNDKETADKLFDLVIKGEKTATSSLFLNDTKIYEGFSILTNWDKTERIIIYTSKTYITTFNKITKEHAKREGEGDKSLETWKKIHKRFFSEELEKQNLKFEENCKILCEEFDILRNSYETGIVKK
;
A
#
# COMPACT_ATOMS: atom_id res chain seq x y z
N MET A 1 14.65 -13.22 19.68
CA MET A 1 14.55 -12.82 18.26
C MET A 1 14.55 -14.09 17.45
N ASN A 2 13.53 -14.34 16.62
CA ASN A 2 13.52 -15.50 15.75
C ASN A 2 14.27 -15.14 14.47
N PHE A 3 15.32 -15.90 14.15
CA PHE A 3 16.11 -15.69 12.94
C PHE A 3 15.44 -16.38 11.74
N ASN A 4 15.38 -15.68 10.62
CA ASN A 4 14.96 -16.29 9.37
C ASN A 4 16.01 -17.29 8.90
N CYS A 5 15.58 -18.31 8.13
CA CYS A 5 16.49 -19.29 7.55
C CYS A 5 17.47 -18.69 6.53
N LEU A 6 17.16 -17.52 5.97
CA LEU A 6 18.03 -16.74 5.10
C LEU A 6 18.03 -15.28 5.55
N ILE A 7 19.21 -14.74 5.82
CA ILE A 7 19.42 -13.33 6.18
C ILE A 7 20.60 -12.82 5.36
N PRO A 8 20.37 -11.99 4.33
CA PRO A 8 21.46 -11.43 3.54
C PRO A 8 22.28 -10.45 4.38
N GLU A 9 23.61 -10.52 4.24
CA GLU A 9 24.55 -9.51 4.73
C GLU A 9 25.00 -8.64 3.55
N LEU A 10 24.67 -7.35 3.61
CA LEU A 10 25.01 -6.36 2.59
C LEU A 10 26.26 -5.61 3.01
N ARG A 11 27.19 -5.47 2.07
CA ARG A 11 28.38 -4.62 2.25
C ARG A 11 27.98 -3.18 1.96
N VAL A 12 28.33 -2.25 2.85
CA VAL A 12 27.96 -0.83 2.67
C VAL A 12 29.20 0.06 2.76
N PHE A 13 29.19 1.17 2.03
CA PHE A 13 30.29 2.14 2.06
C PHE A 13 30.33 2.91 3.39
N ASP A 14 29.16 3.30 3.90
CA ASP A 14 29.01 4.06 5.14
C ASP A 14 27.85 3.49 5.96
N ILE A 15 28.17 2.85 7.10
CA ILE A 15 27.18 2.16 7.92
C ILE A 15 26.13 3.11 8.50
N GLU A 16 26.49 4.33 8.85
CA GLU A 16 25.54 5.28 9.45
C GLU A 16 24.61 5.86 8.38
N LYS A 17 25.12 6.13 7.17
CA LYS A 17 24.28 6.53 6.04
C LYS A 17 23.25 5.46 5.70
N SER A 18 23.67 4.20 5.61
CA SER A 18 22.78 3.08 5.25
C SER A 18 21.81 2.78 6.40
N LYS A 19 22.26 2.73 7.67
CA LYS A 19 21.35 2.62 8.83
C LYS A 19 20.29 3.72 8.84
N ASN A 20 20.67 4.97 8.57
CA ASN A 20 19.71 6.08 8.53
C ASN A 20 18.67 5.89 7.41
N PHE A 21 19.09 5.45 6.22
CA PHE A 21 18.17 5.15 5.13
C PHE A 21 17.16 4.05 5.54
N TYR A 22 17.66 2.90 5.98
CA TYR A 22 16.79 1.78 6.34
C TYR A 22 15.88 2.12 7.53
N THR A 23 16.37 2.82 8.56
CA THR A 23 15.58 3.08 9.76
C THR A 23 14.67 4.30 9.67
N LYS A 24 15.18 5.43 9.18
CA LYS A 24 14.42 6.70 9.13
C LYS A 24 13.54 6.82 7.91
N ILE A 25 13.90 6.17 6.80
CA ILE A 25 13.17 6.27 5.54
C ILE A 25 12.34 5.00 5.31
N LEU A 26 12.95 3.81 5.34
CA LEU A 26 12.23 2.56 5.08
C LEU A 26 11.48 2.01 6.30
N GLY A 27 11.74 2.53 7.50
CA GLY A 27 11.03 2.12 8.73
C GLY A 27 11.55 0.84 9.40
N PHE A 28 12.74 0.36 9.04
CA PHE A 28 13.38 -0.76 9.74
C PHE A 28 13.74 -0.37 11.18
N ASN A 29 13.74 -1.36 12.07
CA ASN A 29 14.27 -1.25 13.43
C ASN A 29 15.65 -1.88 13.52
N VAL A 30 16.51 -1.35 14.39
CA VAL A 30 17.80 -1.97 14.71
C VAL A 30 17.56 -3.04 15.76
N ALA A 31 17.76 -4.30 15.41
CA ALA A 31 17.70 -5.41 16.36
C ALA A 31 18.99 -5.57 17.16
N TYR A 32 20.13 -5.36 16.49
CA TYR A 32 21.45 -5.39 17.10
C TYR A 32 22.39 -4.51 16.28
N SER A 33 23.33 -3.82 16.92
CA SER A 33 24.37 -3.08 16.20
C SER A 33 25.66 -2.99 16.99
N ARG A 34 26.76 -2.83 16.27
CA ARG A 34 28.08 -2.43 16.76
C ARG A 34 28.67 -1.42 15.76
N LYS A 35 29.90 -0.96 16.01
CA LYS A 35 30.53 0.15 15.27
C LYS A 35 30.43 0.06 13.74
N ASP A 36 30.56 -1.13 13.17
CA ASP A 36 30.66 -1.37 11.72
C ASP A 36 29.57 -2.30 11.17
N PHE A 37 28.58 -2.63 12.00
CA PHE A 37 27.58 -3.65 11.70
C PHE A 37 26.22 -3.30 12.29
N ALA A 38 25.16 -3.59 11.54
CA ALA A 38 23.80 -3.50 12.05
C ALA A 38 22.94 -4.65 11.51
N MET A 39 22.15 -5.24 12.39
CA MET A 39 21.07 -6.13 12.02
C MET A 39 19.75 -5.36 12.08
N LEU A 40 19.05 -5.35 10.96
CA LEU A 40 17.85 -4.56 10.74
C LEU A 40 16.63 -5.46 10.52
N VAL A 41 15.47 -5.01 11.00
CA VAL A 41 14.22 -5.76 10.94
C VAL A 41 13.07 -4.88 10.50
N LEU A 42 12.27 -5.34 9.52
CA LEU A 42 11.00 -4.73 9.13
C LEU A 42 9.94 -5.83 9.01
N GLY A 43 9.04 -5.91 10.00
CA GLY A 43 8.16 -7.07 10.14
C GLY A 43 8.97 -8.35 10.29
N ASN A 44 8.79 -9.29 9.36
CA ASN A 44 9.59 -10.52 9.30
C ASN A 44 10.82 -10.40 8.39
N CYS A 45 11.03 -9.29 7.69
CA CYS A 45 12.23 -9.10 6.86
C CYS A 45 13.45 -8.83 7.77
N GLN A 46 14.56 -9.52 7.50
CA GLN A 46 15.82 -9.35 8.23
C GLN A 46 16.96 -9.12 7.23
N ILE A 47 17.76 -8.08 7.47
CA ILE A 47 18.94 -7.73 6.67
C ILE A 47 20.07 -7.37 7.62
N MET A 48 21.29 -7.83 7.33
CA MET A 48 22.50 -7.38 8.00
C MET A 48 23.22 -6.37 7.11
N LEU A 49 23.73 -5.29 7.68
CA LEU A 49 24.61 -4.33 7.04
C LEU A 49 25.99 -4.45 7.69
N GLN A 50 27.04 -4.54 6.89
CA GLN A 50 28.42 -4.57 7.38
C GLN A 50 29.28 -3.62 6.54
N GLN A 51 29.93 -2.67 7.20
CA GLN A 51 30.74 -1.67 6.52
C GLN A 51 31.92 -2.33 5.81
N LEU A 52 32.21 -1.84 4.61
CA LEU A 52 33.43 -2.18 3.88
C LEU A 52 34.66 -1.75 4.68
N THR A 53 35.62 -2.65 4.78
CA THR A 53 36.97 -2.36 5.27
C THR A 53 37.95 -2.61 4.14
N LEU A 54 38.69 -1.57 3.74
CA LEU A 54 39.76 -1.68 2.75
C LEU A 54 41.12 -1.40 3.43
N PRO A 55 42.14 -2.28 3.24
CA PRO A 55 42.05 -3.56 2.53
C PRO A 55 41.21 -4.58 3.29
N SER A 56 40.74 -5.61 2.56
CA SER A 56 39.94 -6.71 3.09
C SER A 56 40.63 -7.37 4.28
N ARG A 57 39.92 -7.51 5.41
CA ARG A 57 40.41 -8.23 6.58
C ARG A 57 40.13 -9.73 6.43
N LYS A 58 40.90 -10.57 7.13
CA LYS A 58 40.66 -12.03 7.17
C LYS A 58 39.20 -12.31 7.56
N GLY A 59 38.47 -13.03 6.71
CA GLY A 59 37.05 -13.33 6.89
C GLY A 59 36.08 -12.32 6.23
N SER A 60 36.57 -11.22 5.66
CA SER A 60 35.74 -10.34 4.82
C SER A 60 35.69 -10.85 3.37
N TRP A 61 34.46 -11.02 2.85
CA TRP A 61 34.21 -11.32 1.44
C TRP A 61 34.09 -10.02 0.64
N ASN A 62 35.23 -9.38 0.37
CA ASN A 62 35.30 -8.25 -0.56
C ASN A 62 36.09 -8.75 -1.77
N VAL A 63 35.37 -9.02 -2.86
CA VAL A 63 35.88 -9.77 -4.04
C VAL A 63 36.82 -8.95 -4.93
N SER A 64 36.90 -7.64 -4.72
CA SER A 64 37.84 -6.74 -5.39
C SER A 64 38.33 -5.68 -4.41
N GLU A 65 39.54 -5.16 -4.66
CA GLU A 65 40.06 -3.96 -3.97
C GLU A 65 39.20 -2.74 -4.33
N ASP A 66 38.63 -2.74 -5.54
CA ASP A 66 37.74 -1.72 -6.06
C ASP A 66 36.27 -2.15 -5.96
N MET A 67 35.70 -2.10 -4.75
CA MET A 67 34.25 -2.17 -4.58
C MET A 67 33.64 -0.85 -5.06
N VAL A 68 32.89 -0.86 -6.17
CA VAL A 68 32.39 0.36 -6.83
C VAL A 68 30.86 0.38 -6.86
N TYR A 69 30.28 1.55 -6.59
CA TYR A 69 28.84 1.80 -6.74
C TYR A 69 28.34 1.54 -8.18
N PRO A 70 27.10 1.08 -8.39
CA PRO A 70 26.23 0.45 -7.40
C PRO A 70 26.78 -0.91 -7.01
N LEU A 71 26.70 -1.22 -5.72
CA LEU A 71 26.86 -2.58 -5.21
C LEU A 71 25.65 -3.44 -5.60
N GLY A 72 25.76 -4.77 -5.46
CA GLY A 72 24.64 -5.68 -5.67
C GLY A 72 24.16 -5.81 -7.12
N ARG A 73 24.99 -5.47 -8.11
CA ARG A 73 24.64 -5.61 -9.54
C ARG A 73 24.22 -7.05 -9.84
N GLY A 74 23.03 -7.22 -10.42
CA GLY A 74 22.45 -8.53 -10.74
C GLY A 74 21.65 -9.17 -9.61
N ILE A 75 21.48 -8.50 -8.47
CA ILE A 75 20.69 -8.98 -7.33
C ILE A 75 19.46 -8.08 -7.14
N ASN A 76 18.32 -8.70 -6.83
CA ASN A 76 17.10 -8.04 -6.39
C ASN A 76 16.60 -8.67 -5.09
N PHE A 77 16.37 -7.86 -4.05
CA PHE A 77 15.81 -8.33 -2.78
C PHE A 77 14.31 -8.11 -2.74
N GLN A 78 13.54 -9.18 -2.87
CA GLN A 78 12.09 -9.13 -2.68
C GLN A 78 11.76 -9.06 -1.19
N ILE A 79 10.95 -8.06 -0.84
CA ILE A 79 10.47 -7.79 0.51
C ILE A 79 8.95 -7.72 0.43
N ILE A 80 8.29 -8.76 0.92
CA ILE A 80 6.84 -8.83 0.98
C ILE A 80 6.38 -8.24 2.32
N LEU A 81 5.49 -7.24 2.26
CA LEU A 81 4.87 -6.62 3.42
C LEU A 81 3.35 -6.66 3.27
N PRO A 82 2.59 -6.70 4.39
CA PRO A 82 1.14 -6.57 4.33
C PRO A 82 0.68 -5.17 3.89
N ASP A 83 1.54 -4.16 4.02
CA ASP A 83 1.27 -2.77 3.67
C ASP A 83 2.58 -2.09 3.25
N ILE A 84 2.76 -1.87 1.96
CA ILE A 84 3.91 -1.16 1.38
C ILE A 84 3.67 0.36 1.26
N SER A 85 2.45 0.85 1.54
CA SER A 85 2.10 2.26 1.35
C SER A 85 2.91 3.18 2.27
N LYS A 86 3.18 2.75 3.50
CA LYS A 86 4.00 3.49 4.48
C LYS A 86 5.42 3.69 3.98
N VAL A 87 6.02 2.66 3.41
CA VAL A 87 7.38 2.73 2.83
C VAL A 87 7.35 3.65 1.61
N TYR A 88 6.38 3.46 0.72
CA TYR A 88 6.24 4.24 -0.52
C TYR A 88 6.10 5.74 -0.24
N TYR A 89 5.18 6.15 0.64
CA TYR A 89 5.00 7.57 0.97
C TYR A 89 6.15 8.15 1.79
N SER A 90 6.82 7.34 2.62
CA SER A 90 8.05 7.77 3.29
C SER A 90 9.14 8.10 2.26
N LEU A 91 9.34 7.25 1.24
CA LEU A 91 10.27 7.52 0.14
C LEU A 91 9.93 8.82 -0.60
N LYS A 92 8.66 9.05 -0.95
CA LYS A 92 8.20 10.30 -1.58
C LYS A 92 8.45 11.51 -0.68
N LYS A 93 8.16 11.41 0.63
CA LYS A 93 8.40 12.47 1.63
C LYS A 93 9.87 12.85 1.71
N PHE A 94 10.77 11.87 1.75
CA PHE A 94 12.21 12.08 1.77
C PHE A 94 12.81 12.34 0.38
N LYS A 95 11.98 12.42 -0.66
CA LYS A 95 12.36 12.66 -2.06
C LYS A 95 13.40 11.65 -2.58
N VAL A 96 13.30 10.41 -2.12
CA VAL A 96 14.12 9.31 -2.62
C VAL A 96 13.61 8.92 -4.01
N LYS A 97 14.54 8.77 -4.96
CA LYS A 97 14.21 8.31 -6.31
C LYS A 97 13.75 6.86 -6.26
N ILE A 98 12.49 6.64 -6.63
CA ILE A 98 11.95 5.30 -6.85
C ILE A 98 12.48 4.82 -8.22
N PHE A 99 13.05 3.63 -8.25
CA PHE A 99 13.72 3.06 -9.43
C PHE A 99 12.70 2.56 -10.46
N ILE A 100 11.70 1.81 -10.00
CA ILE A 100 10.48 1.46 -10.74
C ILE A 100 9.31 1.85 -9.84
N ASP A 101 8.45 2.74 -10.34
CA ASP A 101 7.26 3.20 -9.60
C ASP A 101 6.22 2.07 -9.48
N LEU A 102 5.10 2.31 -8.79
CA LEU A 102 4.08 1.29 -8.52
C LEU A 102 3.61 0.61 -9.80
N LEU A 103 3.78 -0.71 -9.84
CA LEU A 103 3.33 -1.61 -10.88
C LEU A 103 2.40 -2.67 -10.28
N VAL A 104 1.34 -2.99 -11.02
CA VAL A 104 0.46 -4.13 -10.71
C VAL A 104 0.80 -5.27 -11.65
N SER A 105 1.14 -6.42 -11.08
CA SER A 105 1.34 -7.68 -11.80
C SER A 105 0.19 -8.64 -11.48
N ASP A 106 -0.37 -9.26 -12.51
CA ASP A 106 -1.44 -10.25 -12.36
C ASP A 106 -0.86 -11.66 -12.44
N TYR A 107 -1.21 -12.50 -11.46
CA TYR A 107 -0.85 -13.91 -11.44
C TYR A 107 -2.12 -14.75 -11.48
N GLN A 108 -2.16 -15.71 -12.41
CA GLN A 108 -3.24 -16.68 -12.48
C GLN A 108 -2.82 -17.98 -11.79
N GLU A 109 -3.53 -18.34 -10.73
CA GLU A 109 -3.32 -19.59 -10.02
C GLU A 109 -4.69 -20.23 -9.73
N ASN A 110 -4.95 -21.42 -10.27
CA ASN A 110 -6.17 -22.21 -10.03
C ASN A 110 -7.48 -21.40 -10.18
N ASP A 111 -7.65 -20.71 -11.32
CA ASP A 111 -8.79 -19.84 -11.65
C ASP A 111 -8.98 -18.58 -10.77
N ILE A 112 -8.08 -18.35 -9.81
CA ILE A 112 -8.02 -17.12 -9.01
C ILE A 112 -7.00 -16.18 -9.65
N THR A 113 -7.40 -14.93 -9.87
CA THR A 113 -6.47 -13.86 -10.27
C THR A 113 -5.99 -13.16 -9.01
N ASN A 114 -4.70 -13.31 -8.71
CA ASN A 114 -4.04 -12.58 -7.63
C ASN A 114 -3.39 -11.33 -8.21
N HIS A 115 -3.60 -10.19 -7.57
CA HIS A 115 -2.93 -8.95 -7.92
C HIS A 115 -1.79 -8.69 -6.95
N VAL A 116 -0.66 -8.33 -7.50
CA VAL A 116 0.53 -7.98 -6.75
C VAL A 116 0.89 -6.55 -7.08
N LEU A 117 0.94 -5.70 -6.06
CA LEU A 117 1.44 -4.34 -6.18
C LEU A 117 2.90 -4.30 -5.74
N GLU A 118 3.78 -3.79 -6.61
CA GLU A 118 5.20 -3.69 -6.33
C GLU A 118 5.81 -2.36 -6.76
N PHE A 119 6.88 -1.95 -6.09
CA PHE A 119 7.79 -0.90 -6.55
C PHE A 119 9.23 -1.25 -6.17
N LEU A 120 10.19 -0.67 -6.89
CA LEU A 120 11.60 -0.91 -6.63
C LEU A 120 12.30 0.39 -6.25
N VAL A 121 13.21 0.31 -5.28
CA VAL A 121 14.05 1.43 -4.85
C VAL A 121 15.49 0.96 -4.69
N GLN A 122 16.44 1.83 -5.01
CA GLN A 122 17.85 1.59 -4.67
C GLN A 122 18.17 2.16 -3.31
N ASP A 123 18.90 1.39 -2.50
CA ASP A 123 19.48 1.89 -1.27
C ASP A 123 20.70 2.83 -1.54
N PRO A 124 21.29 3.45 -0.52
CA PRO A 124 22.41 4.38 -0.69
C PRO A 124 23.65 3.78 -1.35
N ASP A 125 23.80 2.45 -1.31
CA ASP A 125 24.95 1.71 -1.82
C ASP A 125 24.67 1.07 -3.19
N GLY A 126 23.41 1.11 -3.65
CA GLY A 126 22.97 0.72 -4.99
C GLY A 126 22.20 -0.61 -5.04
N TYR A 127 21.99 -1.28 -3.90
CA TYR A 127 21.22 -2.51 -3.82
C TYR A 127 19.77 -2.27 -4.21
N LEU A 128 19.22 -3.15 -5.03
CA LEU A 128 17.85 -3.06 -5.49
C LEU A 128 16.91 -3.79 -4.52
N LEU A 129 15.98 -3.04 -3.93
CA LEU A 129 14.95 -3.53 -3.02
C LEU A 129 13.61 -3.48 -3.73
N ARG A 130 12.94 -4.63 -3.87
CA ARG A 130 11.58 -4.76 -4.42
C ARG A 130 10.60 -4.95 -3.29
N PHE A 131 9.81 -3.92 -3.01
CA PHE A 131 8.71 -4.01 -2.06
C PHE A 131 7.47 -4.52 -2.77
N GLN A 132 6.81 -5.49 -2.16
CA GLN A 132 5.65 -6.17 -2.72
C GLN A 132 4.57 -6.32 -1.66
N GLN A 133 3.31 -6.17 -2.07
CA GLN A 133 2.16 -6.66 -1.31
C GLN A 133 1.17 -7.34 -2.25
N ASP A 134 0.44 -8.32 -1.74
CA ASP A 134 -0.80 -8.77 -2.37
C ASP A 134 -1.84 -7.66 -2.22
N ILE A 135 -2.66 -7.45 -3.24
CA ILE A 135 -3.67 -6.40 -3.25
C ILE A 135 -5.00 -6.96 -3.77
N GLU A 136 -6.08 -6.57 -3.13
CA GLU A 136 -7.43 -6.97 -3.55
C GLU A 136 -7.99 -5.93 -4.53
N ASP A 137 -8.76 -6.43 -5.49
CA ASP A 137 -9.58 -5.61 -6.36
C ASP A 137 -11.04 -5.60 -5.89
N TRP A 138 -11.71 -4.47 -6.07
CA TRP A 138 -13.11 -4.31 -5.67
C TRP A 138 -13.79 -3.23 -6.52
N HIS A 139 -15.12 -3.27 -6.56
CA HIS A 139 -15.95 -2.24 -7.20
C HIS A 139 -17.01 -1.74 -6.22
N PHE A 140 -17.54 -0.56 -6.48
CA PHE A 140 -18.68 -0.05 -5.71
C PHE A 140 -19.98 -0.77 -6.07
N GLY A 141 -20.95 -0.76 -5.16
CA GLY A 141 -22.31 -1.21 -5.41
C GLY A 141 -22.46 -2.72 -5.64
N ASN A 142 -23.71 -3.16 -5.80
CA ASN A 142 -24.07 -4.57 -5.96
C ASN A 142 -24.64 -4.89 -7.36
N ASP A 143 -24.58 -3.93 -8.28
CA ASP A 143 -25.04 -4.06 -9.66
C ASP A 143 -24.15 -3.26 -10.63
N LYS A 144 -24.22 -3.62 -11.91
CA LYS A 144 -23.37 -3.06 -12.97
C LYS A 144 -23.53 -1.55 -13.14
N GLU A 145 -24.77 -1.06 -13.13
CA GLU A 145 -25.04 0.37 -13.36
C GLU A 145 -24.45 1.21 -12.22
N THR A 146 -24.64 0.77 -10.98
CA THR A 146 -24.09 1.45 -9.80
C THR A 146 -22.56 1.42 -9.80
N ALA A 147 -21.95 0.25 -10.04
CA ALA A 147 -20.50 0.09 -10.05
C ALA A 147 -19.84 0.99 -11.10
N ASP A 148 -20.30 0.92 -12.35
CA ASP A 148 -19.72 1.66 -13.47
C ASP A 148 -19.90 3.18 -13.26
N LYS A 149 -21.08 3.62 -12.77
CA LYS A 149 -21.35 5.03 -12.46
C LYS A 149 -20.47 5.57 -11.33
N LEU A 150 -20.27 4.82 -10.25
CA LEU A 150 -19.48 5.26 -9.12
C LEU A 150 -17.98 5.25 -9.44
N PHE A 151 -17.53 4.29 -10.25
CA PHE A 151 -16.17 4.29 -10.81
C PHE A 151 -15.91 5.57 -11.61
N ASP A 152 -16.83 5.96 -12.50
CA ASP A 152 -16.74 7.21 -13.27
C ASP A 152 -16.61 8.46 -12.39
N LEU A 153 -17.36 8.52 -11.28
CA LEU A 153 -17.26 9.64 -10.33
C LEU A 153 -15.88 9.70 -9.69
N VAL A 154 -15.28 8.55 -9.37
CA VAL A 154 -13.90 8.50 -8.87
C VAL A 154 -12.94 9.01 -9.94
N ILE A 155 -12.98 8.49 -11.17
CA ILE A 155 -12.09 8.92 -12.26
C ILE A 155 -12.15 10.45 -12.50
N LYS A 156 -13.35 11.03 -12.44
CA LYS A 156 -13.57 12.49 -12.58
C LYS A 156 -13.07 13.31 -11.38
N GLY A 157 -12.69 12.65 -10.28
CA GLY A 157 -12.26 13.28 -9.03
C GLY A 157 -13.43 13.83 -8.20
N GLU A 158 -14.65 13.39 -8.48
CA GLU A 158 -15.85 13.82 -7.79
C GLU A 158 -16.17 12.97 -6.57
N LYS A 159 -15.83 11.67 -6.61
CA LYS A 159 -15.90 10.74 -5.48
C LYS A 159 -14.49 10.48 -4.95
N THR A 160 -14.28 10.83 -3.69
CA THR A 160 -13.01 10.74 -2.94
C THR A 160 -13.20 10.14 -1.54
N ALA A 161 -14.41 9.65 -1.27
CA ALA A 161 -14.76 8.97 -0.03
C ALA A 161 -15.80 7.88 -0.28
N THR A 162 -15.87 6.94 0.66
CA THR A 162 -16.85 5.86 0.70
C THR A 162 -17.31 5.59 2.14
N SER A 163 -18.41 4.86 2.26
CA SER A 163 -18.98 4.44 3.54
C SER A 163 -19.40 2.97 3.50
N SER A 164 -19.13 2.24 4.58
CA SER A 164 -19.57 0.85 4.78
C SER A 164 -20.11 0.65 6.19
N LEU A 165 -20.91 -0.40 6.40
CA LEU A 165 -21.34 -0.79 7.74
C LEU A 165 -20.16 -1.28 8.57
N PHE A 166 -20.01 -0.75 9.78
CA PHE A 166 -19.00 -1.20 10.74
C PHE A 166 -19.62 -2.22 11.71
N LEU A 167 -19.37 -3.50 11.41
CA LEU A 167 -19.81 -4.68 12.16
C LEU A 167 -18.62 -5.34 12.87
N ASN A 168 -18.86 -6.39 13.66
CA ASN A 168 -17.85 -6.99 14.53
C ASN A 168 -16.57 -7.45 13.80
N ASP A 169 -16.70 -7.91 12.56
CA ASP A 169 -15.59 -8.43 11.75
C ASP A 169 -15.07 -7.43 10.70
N THR A 170 -15.56 -6.18 10.71
CA THR A 170 -15.13 -5.16 9.75
C THR A 170 -13.66 -4.80 9.99
N LYS A 171 -12.82 -5.09 9.00
CA LYS A 171 -11.41 -4.67 8.99
C LYS A 171 -11.33 -3.18 8.66
N ILE A 172 -10.55 -2.45 9.44
CA ILE A 172 -10.16 -1.07 9.12
C ILE A 172 -8.84 -1.15 8.38
N TYR A 173 -8.80 -0.62 7.16
CA TYR A 173 -7.62 -0.66 6.32
C TYR A 173 -7.32 0.73 5.75
N GLU A 174 -6.09 1.18 5.98
CA GLU A 174 -5.48 2.34 5.32
C GLU A 174 -4.33 1.80 4.48
N GLY A 175 -4.30 2.15 3.21
CA GLY A 175 -3.39 1.51 2.27
C GLY A 175 -3.89 1.52 0.84
N PHE A 176 -3.21 0.76 -0.01
CA PHE A 176 -3.55 0.64 -1.41
C PHE A 176 -4.64 -0.41 -1.63
N SER A 177 -5.56 -0.14 -2.55
CA SER A 177 -6.46 -1.12 -3.15
C SER A 177 -6.61 -0.87 -4.65
N ILE A 178 -7.10 -1.89 -5.39
CA ILE A 178 -7.46 -1.73 -6.80
C ILE A 178 -8.97 -1.49 -6.87
N LEU A 179 -9.36 -0.33 -7.38
CA LEU A 179 -10.76 -0.05 -7.68
C LEU A 179 -11.03 -0.38 -9.15
N THR A 180 -12.13 -1.07 -9.43
CA THR A 180 -12.54 -1.46 -10.78
C THR A 180 -13.94 -0.96 -11.14
N ASN A 181 -14.25 -0.94 -12.43
CA ASN A 181 -15.62 -0.99 -12.91
C ASN A 181 -16.20 -2.43 -12.74
N TRP A 182 -17.47 -2.64 -13.06
CA TRP A 182 -18.17 -3.91 -12.80
C TRP A 182 -17.51 -5.13 -13.45
N ASP A 183 -17.15 -5.00 -14.73
CA ASP A 183 -16.59 -6.09 -15.53
C ASP A 183 -15.06 -6.19 -15.44
N LYS A 184 -14.45 -5.37 -14.57
CA LYS A 184 -13.00 -5.30 -14.34
C LYS A 184 -12.18 -4.96 -15.59
N THR A 185 -12.80 -4.36 -16.61
CA THR A 185 -12.11 -3.90 -17.82
C THR A 185 -11.32 -2.61 -17.59
N GLU A 186 -11.71 -1.83 -16.58
CA GLU A 186 -10.99 -0.65 -16.12
C GLU A 186 -10.65 -0.82 -14.65
N ARG A 187 -9.41 -0.46 -14.29
CA ARG A 187 -8.92 -0.54 -12.93
C ARG A 187 -7.92 0.55 -12.62
N ILE A 188 -8.03 1.15 -11.44
CA ILE A 188 -7.12 2.17 -10.91
C ILE A 188 -6.60 1.74 -9.55
N ILE A 189 -5.45 2.28 -9.15
CA ILE A 189 -4.97 2.15 -7.77
C ILE A 189 -5.46 3.37 -6.99
N ILE A 190 -6.10 3.13 -5.85
CA ILE A 190 -6.43 4.17 -4.87
C ILE A 190 -5.63 3.95 -3.59
N TYR A 191 -5.42 5.03 -2.84
CA TYR A 191 -4.86 5.01 -1.51
C TYR A 191 -5.86 5.56 -0.51
N THR A 192 -6.36 4.71 0.39
CA THR A 192 -7.16 5.13 1.54
C THR A 192 -6.22 5.76 2.55
N SER A 193 -6.30 7.09 2.68
CA SER A 193 -5.39 7.89 3.50
C SER A 193 -5.94 8.17 4.89
N LYS A 194 -7.25 7.96 5.09
CA LYS A 194 -7.90 8.20 6.37
C LYS A 194 -9.14 7.34 6.52
N THR A 195 -9.24 6.72 7.69
CA THR A 195 -10.43 6.00 8.13
C THR A 195 -10.98 6.59 9.43
N TYR A 196 -12.29 6.56 9.60
CA TYR A 196 -12.92 6.92 10.87
C TYR A 196 -14.28 6.26 11.02
N ILE A 197 -14.68 6.01 12.27
CA ILE A 197 -15.98 5.41 12.58
C ILE A 197 -16.88 6.49 13.19
N THR A 198 -18.09 6.59 12.66
CA THR A 198 -19.16 7.43 13.21
C THR A 198 -20.48 6.67 13.19
N THR A 199 -21.59 7.33 13.49
CA THR A 199 -22.94 6.77 13.32
C THR A 199 -23.65 7.39 12.12
N PHE A 200 -24.56 6.64 11.49
CA PHE A 200 -25.26 7.10 10.28
C PHE A 200 -25.89 8.50 10.44
N ASN A 201 -26.54 8.77 11.57
CA ASN A 201 -27.13 10.08 11.85
C ASN A 201 -26.12 11.22 12.06
N LYS A 202 -24.85 10.92 12.32
CA LYS A 202 -23.74 11.87 12.55
C LYS A 202 -22.85 12.08 11.32
N ILE A 203 -23.19 11.49 10.18
CA ILE A 203 -22.48 11.74 8.92
C ILE A 203 -22.58 13.22 8.57
N THR A 204 -21.44 13.79 8.19
CA THR A 204 -21.32 15.23 7.92
C THR A 204 -21.69 15.55 6.48
N LYS A 205 -22.09 16.81 6.23
CA LYS A 205 -22.29 17.31 4.86
C LYS A 205 -21.01 17.25 4.03
N GLU A 206 -19.85 17.42 4.67
CA GLU A 206 -18.55 17.35 4.00
C GLU A 206 -18.23 15.93 3.53
N HIS A 207 -18.50 14.91 4.34
CA HIS A 207 -18.34 13.50 3.92
C HIS A 207 -19.27 13.16 2.76
N ALA A 208 -20.55 13.51 2.87
CA ALA A 208 -21.53 13.32 1.79
C ALA A 208 -21.09 14.00 0.47
N LYS A 209 -20.48 15.19 0.57
CA LYS A 209 -19.93 15.91 -0.59
C LYS A 209 -18.73 15.18 -1.20
N ARG A 210 -17.85 14.60 -0.37
CA ARG A 210 -16.70 13.79 -0.84
C ARG A 210 -17.12 12.49 -1.49
N GLU A 211 -18.24 11.90 -1.08
CA GLU A 211 -18.81 10.73 -1.74
C GLU A 211 -19.35 11.03 -3.14
N GLY A 212 -19.65 12.30 -3.44
CA GLY A 212 -19.88 12.78 -4.81
C GLY A 212 -21.20 12.36 -5.46
N GLU A 213 -22.04 11.58 -4.77
CA GLU A 213 -23.25 10.98 -5.35
C GLU A 213 -24.44 11.95 -5.44
N GLY A 214 -25.23 11.81 -6.51
CA GLY A 214 -26.42 12.60 -6.75
C GLY A 214 -26.12 14.11 -6.81
N ASP A 215 -26.78 14.90 -5.98
CA ASP A 215 -26.57 16.35 -5.85
C ASP A 215 -25.50 16.72 -4.80
N LYS A 216 -24.75 15.73 -4.29
CA LYS A 216 -23.70 15.89 -3.27
C LYS A 216 -24.22 16.42 -1.93
N SER A 217 -25.54 16.34 -1.69
CA SER A 217 -26.16 16.76 -0.45
C SER A 217 -26.22 15.61 0.57
N LEU A 218 -26.23 15.98 1.86
CA LEU A 218 -26.42 15.02 2.96
C LEU A 218 -27.80 14.34 2.92
N GLU A 219 -28.82 15.02 2.40
CA GLU A 219 -30.17 14.46 2.29
C GLU A 219 -30.20 13.32 1.26
N THR A 220 -29.64 13.56 0.07
CA THR A 220 -29.47 12.53 -0.97
C THR A 220 -28.60 11.39 -0.47
N TRP A 221 -27.48 11.69 0.18
CA TRP A 221 -26.61 10.68 0.78
C TRP A 221 -27.38 9.77 1.75
N LYS A 222 -28.14 10.36 2.69
CA LYS A 222 -28.95 9.61 3.66
C LYS A 222 -30.00 8.74 2.98
N LYS A 223 -30.67 9.25 1.94
CA LYS A 223 -31.68 8.48 1.19
C LYS A 223 -31.07 7.25 0.51
N ILE A 224 -29.93 7.43 -0.17
CA ILE A 224 -29.22 6.35 -0.88
C ILE A 224 -28.73 5.31 0.13
N HIS A 225 -27.98 5.74 1.13
CA HIS A 225 -27.31 4.86 2.08
C HIS A 225 -28.28 4.17 3.04
N LYS A 226 -29.39 4.81 3.43
CA LYS A 226 -30.41 4.15 4.25
C LYS A 226 -31.01 2.94 3.53
N ARG A 227 -31.28 3.06 2.22
CA ARG A 227 -31.75 1.94 1.41
C ARG A 227 -30.69 0.83 1.34
N PHE A 228 -29.49 1.20 0.91
CA PHE A 228 -28.38 0.25 0.74
C PHE A 228 -28.04 -0.51 2.05
N PHE A 229 -27.85 0.20 3.16
CA PHE A 229 -27.52 -0.42 4.44
C PHE A 229 -28.68 -1.23 5.04
N SER A 230 -29.94 -0.87 4.74
CA SER A 230 -31.08 -1.71 5.15
C SER A 230 -31.05 -3.06 4.44
N GLU A 231 -30.80 -3.06 3.13
CA GLU A 231 -30.66 -4.29 2.32
C GLU A 231 -29.48 -5.16 2.78
N GLU A 232 -28.34 -4.55 3.16
CA GLU A 232 -27.19 -5.28 3.69
C GLU A 232 -27.44 -5.89 5.08
N LEU A 233 -28.09 -5.15 5.98
CA LEU A 233 -28.41 -5.63 7.33
C LEU A 233 -29.46 -6.72 7.32
N GLU A 234 -30.46 -6.64 6.43
CA GLU A 234 -31.49 -7.67 6.30
C GLU A 234 -30.91 -9.03 5.91
N LYS A 235 -29.86 -9.07 5.08
CA LYS A 235 -29.13 -10.31 4.74
C LYS A 235 -28.50 -10.99 5.96
N GLN A 236 -28.27 -10.22 7.03
CA GLN A 236 -27.70 -10.70 8.30
C GLN A 236 -28.76 -10.83 9.40
N ASN A 237 -30.05 -10.73 9.07
CA ASN A 237 -31.17 -10.69 10.01
C ASN A 237 -31.06 -9.54 11.04
N LEU A 238 -30.41 -8.45 10.66
CA LEU A 238 -30.30 -7.23 11.46
C LEU A 238 -31.24 -6.15 10.91
N LYS A 239 -31.60 -5.19 11.76
CA LYS A 239 -32.44 -4.04 11.36
C LYS A 239 -31.60 -2.78 11.28
N PHE A 240 -31.92 -1.93 10.31
CA PHE A 240 -31.33 -0.61 10.23
C PHE A 240 -31.78 0.29 11.38
N GLU A 241 -30.82 0.93 12.02
CA GLU A 241 -31.03 1.96 13.03
C GLU A 241 -30.17 3.19 12.71
N GLU A 242 -30.68 4.40 13.01
CA GLU A 242 -29.98 5.66 12.72
C GLU A 242 -28.64 5.82 13.48
N ASN A 243 -28.44 5.04 14.55
CA ASN A 243 -27.22 4.98 15.35
C ASN A 243 -26.25 3.86 14.89
N CYS A 244 -26.55 3.14 13.80
CA CYS A 244 -25.65 2.10 13.31
C CYS A 244 -24.28 2.71 12.99
N LYS A 245 -23.21 1.93 13.26
CA LYS A 245 -21.84 2.39 13.05
C LYS A 245 -21.50 2.31 11.57
N ILE A 246 -20.92 3.39 11.06
CA ILE A 246 -20.45 3.52 9.69
C ILE A 246 -18.94 3.70 9.73
N LEU A 247 -18.24 2.87 8.96
CA LEU A 247 -16.84 3.10 8.63
C LEU A 247 -16.81 4.03 7.43
N CYS A 248 -16.18 5.18 7.61
CA CYS A 248 -15.96 6.17 6.58
C CYS A 248 -14.50 6.15 6.15
N GLU A 249 -14.27 6.19 4.85
CA GLU A 249 -12.94 6.11 4.25
C GLU A 249 -12.78 7.28 3.28
N GLU A 250 -11.65 7.97 3.36
CA GLU A 250 -11.24 8.99 2.41
C GLU A 250 -10.02 8.46 1.62
N PHE A 251 -10.04 8.62 0.30
CA PHE A 251 -9.04 8.05 -0.58
C PHE A 251 -8.64 8.99 -1.72
N ASP A 252 -7.43 8.78 -2.22
CA ASP A 252 -6.85 9.48 -3.36
C ASP A 252 -6.54 8.50 -4.50
N ILE A 253 -6.73 8.94 -5.74
CA ILE A 253 -6.30 8.17 -6.91
C ILE A 253 -4.80 8.34 -7.09
N LEU A 254 -4.08 7.23 -7.24
CA LEU A 254 -2.70 7.25 -7.67
C LEU A 254 -2.64 7.39 -9.19
N ARG A 255 -2.38 8.61 -9.67
CA ARG A 255 -2.12 8.88 -11.09
C ARG A 255 -0.62 8.73 -11.36
N ASN A 256 -0.18 7.55 -11.82
CA ASN A 256 1.20 7.39 -12.27
C ASN A 256 1.43 8.02 -13.66
N SER A 257 2.61 8.60 -13.86
CA SER A 257 2.99 9.39 -15.05
C SER A 257 3.59 8.58 -16.21
N TYR A 258 3.34 7.27 -16.26
CA TYR A 258 3.65 6.45 -17.42
C TYR A 258 2.49 5.51 -17.67
N GLU A 259 1.77 5.84 -18.74
CA GLU A 259 0.54 5.23 -19.23
C GLU A 259 -0.62 5.26 -18.24
N THR A 260 -1.69 5.92 -18.68
CA THR A 260 -3.02 5.96 -18.09
C THR A 260 -3.23 4.76 -17.18
N GLY A 261 -3.50 4.99 -15.88
CA GLY A 261 -3.76 3.95 -14.87
C GLY A 261 -4.97 3.08 -15.21
N ILE A 262 -4.86 2.38 -16.33
CA ILE A 262 -5.71 1.38 -16.93
C ILE A 262 -4.67 0.32 -17.24
N VAL A 263 -4.60 -0.71 -16.40
CA VAL A 263 -3.89 -1.90 -16.84
C VAL A 263 -4.81 -2.55 -17.86
N LYS A 264 -4.59 -2.23 -19.14
CA LYS A 264 -5.24 -2.95 -20.22
C LYS A 264 -4.59 -4.32 -20.30
N LYS A 265 -5.43 -5.35 -20.50
CA LYS A 265 -4.98 -6.60 -21.11
C LYS A 265 -4.31 -6.33 -22.45
#